data_AF-A0A7Y6MWS8-F1
#
_entry.id   AF-A0A7Y6MWS8-F1
#
_cell.length_a   1.000
_cell.length_b   1.000
_cell.length_c   1.000
_cell.angle_alpha   90.00
_cell.angle_beta   90.00
_cell.angle_gamma   90.00
#
_symmetry.space_group_name_H-M   'P 1'
#
loop_
_entity.id
_entity.type
_entity.pdbx_description
1 polymer ?
#
loop_
_entity_poly.entity_id
_entity_poly.type
_entity_poly.pdbx_seq_one_letter_code
_entity_poly.pdbx_strand_id
1 'polypeptide(L)'
;MAARSKARSNGPRCCASSIDSIAAIAPERPSRSASFQSQLSTPRSNVMPTFHIELFEGRTLEQKRQFVEAITKATCESLGVEPNSVDIILTDVKRENWATGGRLWSEA
;
A
#
# COMPACT_ATOMS: atom_id res chain seq x y z
N MET A 1 24.58 -27.01 38.73
CA MET A 1 24.22 -26.79 40.16
C MET A 1 25.07 -25.65 40.68
N ALA A 2 24.53 -24.84 41.61
CA ALA A 2 25.03 -23.56 42.14
C ALA A 2 24.73 -22.34 41.23
N ALA A 3 24.20 -21.21 41.71
CA ALA A 3 23.70 -20.83 43.03
C ALA A 3 22.73 -19.65 42.89
N ARG A 4 21.69 -19.61 43.74
CA ARG A 4 20.83 -18.45 43.99
C ARG A 4 21.62 -17.37 44.73
N SER A 5 21.32 -16.09 44.49
CA SER A 5 21.53 -15.04 45.49
C SER A 5 20.38 -14.05 45.51
N LYS A 6 20.05 -13.63 46.73
CA LYS A 6 18.81 -13.00 47.21
C LYS A 6 18.85 -11.47 47.10
N ALA A 7 17.64 -10.95 46.97
CA ALA A 7 17.23 -9.56 47.25
C ALA A 7 17.64 -9.04 48.64
N ARG A 8 17.81 -7.71 48.72
CA ARG A 8 17.73 -6.78 49.86
C ARG A 8 17.56 -5.38 49.24
N SER A 9 16.87 -4.38 49.79
CA SER A 9 16.18 -4.19 51.07
C SER A 9 15.37 -2.89 51.01
N ASN A 10 14.29 -2.85 51.80
CA ASN A 10 13.37 -1.74 52.07
C ASN A 10 13.99 -0.44 52.62
N GLY A 11 13.33 0.69 52.32
CA GLY A 11 13.08 1.80 53.26
C GLY A 11 13.28 3.22 52.67
N PRO A 12 12.69 4.29 53.23
CA PRO A 12 11.47 4.42 54.03
C PRO A 12 10.41 5.34 53.36
N ARG A 13 9.20 5.27 53.91
CA ARG A 13 8.07 6.18 53.62
C ARG A 13 8.27 7.49 54.40
N CYS A 14 8.13 8.63 53.75
CA CYS A 14 7.87 9.91 54.42
C CYS A 14 6.67 10.59 53.77
N CYS A 15 5.69 10.91 54.62
CA CYS A 15 4.41 11.51 54.30
C CYS A 15 4.49 13.05 54.30
N ALA A 16 3.61 13.65 53.49
CA ALA A 16 2.87 14.90 53.69
C ALA A 16 3.65 16.20 54.01
N SER A 17 3.44 17.25 53.21
CA SER A 17 2.41 18.28 53.45
C SER A 17 2.73 19.61 52.75
N SER A 18 1.64 20.26 52.29
CA SER A 18 1.42 21.71 52.12
C SER A 18 2.26 22.46 51.07
N ILE A 19 1.67 22.74 49.90
CA ILE A 19 1.07 24.03 49.48
C ILE A 19 2.14 25.09 49.22
N ASP A 20 2.33 25.47 47.96
CA ASP A 20 2.23 26.87 47.59
C ASP A 20 1.87 27.08 46.13
N SER A 21 0.92 27.99 45.98
CA SER A 21 0.19 28.37 44.79
C SER A 21 1.02 29.33 43.95
N ILE A 22 1.21 29.05 42.67
CA ILE A 22 1.32 30.12 41.67
C ILE A 22 0.49 29.72 40.46
N ALA A 23 -0.60 30.46 40.29
CA ALA A 23 -1.45 30.49 39.12
C ALA A 23 -0.64 30.91 37.89
N ALA A 24 -0.52 30.01 36.92
CA ALA A 24 -0.19 30.38 35.55
C ALA A 24 -1.45 30.18 34.72
N ILE A 25 -2.18 31.29 34.54
CA ILE A 25 -3.29 31.41 33.60
C ILE A 25 -2.68 31.31 32.20
N ALA A 26 -2.83 30.15 31.55
CA ALA A 26 -2.62 29.97 30.13
C ALA A 26 -3.98 29.78 29.45
N PRO A 27 -4.22 30.39 28.29
CA PRO A 27 -5.55 30.57 27.74
C PRO A 27 -6.22 29.24 27.40
N GLU A 28 -7.52 29.14 27.69
CA GLU A 28 -8.38 28.09 27.15
C GLU A 28 -8.25 28.08 25.63
N ARG A 29 -7.58 27.04 25.13
CA ARG A 29 -7.53 26.76 23.70
C ARG A 29 -8.96 26.36 23.34
N PRO A 30 -9.67 27.07 22.46
CA PRO A 30 -11.04 26.72 22.10
C PRO A 30 -11.05 25.26 21.69
N SER A 31 -12.10 24.54 22.11
CA SER A 31 -12.38 23.17 21.66
C SER A 31 -12.46 23.18 20.14
N ARG A 32 -11.31 23.03 19.49
CA ARG A 32 -11.23 22.66 18.09
C ARG A 32 -11.84 21.28 18.08
N SER A 33 -13.10 21.26 17.63
CA SER A 33 -13.86 20.08 17.25
C SER A 33 -12.91 18.94 16.92
N ALA A 34 -13.02 17.88 17.70
CA ALA A 34 -12.42 16.59 17.40
C ALA A 34 -12.99 16.11 16.05
N SER A 35 -12.39 16.58 14.97
CA SER A 35 -12.73 16.18 13.59
C SER A 35 -11.62 16.53 12.59
N PHE A 36 -10.43 16.89 13.07
CA PHE A 36 -9.23 17.02 12.24
C PHE A 36 -8.23 15.87 12.48
N GLN A 37 -8.76 14.69 12.76
CA GLN A 37 -8.04 13.43 12.66
C GLN A 37 -8.92 12.43 11.92
N SER A 38 -8.85 12.52 10.60
CA SER A 38 -9.04 11.37 9.71
C SER A 38 -8.33 11.63 8.38
N GLN A 39 -7.20 12.33 8.41
CA GLN A 39 -6.20 12.14 7.39
C GLN A 39 -5.56 10.79 7.71
N LEU A 40 -5.58 9.87 6.74
CA LEU A 40 -5.17 8.46 6.83
C LEU A 40 -6.26 7.52 7.37
N SER A 41 -7.41 7.47 6.69
CA SER A 41 -8.11 6.18 6.60
C SER A 41 -7.21 5.22 5.80
N THR A 42 -6.95 4.07 6.39
CA THR A 42 -6.10 2.96 5.96
C THR A 42 -6.34 2.56 4.49
N PRO A 43 -5.35 1.96 3.80
CA PRO A 43 -5.22 1.99 2.36
C PRO A 43 -6.43 1.35 1.70
N ARG A 44 -6.87 1.86 0.54
CA ARG A 44 -7.79 1.12 -0.33
C ARG A 44 -7.09 -0.17 -0.74
N SER A 45 -7.21 -1.23 0.06
CA SER A 45 -6.77 -2.58 -0.29
C SER A 45 -7.79 -3.23 -1.21
N ASN A 46 -8.21 -2.49 -2.23
CA ASN A 46 -8.71 -3.07 -3.45
C ASN A 46 -7.73 -2.60 -4.52
N VAL A 47 -6.65 -3.37 -4.62
CA VAL A 47 -5.61 -3.17 -5.63
C VAL A 47 -6.33 -3.41 -6.96
N MET A 48 -6.54 -2.34 -7.73
CA MET A 48 -7.10 -2.40 -9.07
C MET A 48 -5.93 -2.37 -10.05
N PRO A 49 -5.26 -3.51 -10.34
CA PRO A 49 -4.15 -3.52 -11.27
C PRO A 49 -4.67 -3.32 -12.70
N THR A 50 -4.14 -2.31 -13.38
CA THR A 50 -4.38 -2.08 -14.80
C THR A 50 -3.15 -2.47 -15.60
N PHE A 51 -3.31 -3.36 -16.58
CA PHE A 51 -2.25 -3.79 -17.49
C PHE A 51 -2.47 -3.20 -18.88
N HIS A 52 -1.46 -2.48 -19.38
CA HIS A 52 -1.40 -2.08 -20.78
C HIS A 52 -0.47 -3.03 -21.52
N ILE A 53 -1.01 -3.75 -22.50
CA ILE A 53 -0.25 -4.75 -23.25
C ILE A 53 -0.33 -4.39 -24.72
N GLU A 54 0.82 -4.01 -25.25
CA GLU A 54 0.99 -3.69 -26.65
C GLU A 54 1.51 -4.91 -27.39
N LEU A 55 0.83 -5.28 -28.48
CA LEU A 55 1.05 -6.50 -29.22
C LEU A 55 1.05 -6.19 -30.71
N PHE A 56 1.90 -6.86 -31.50
CA PHE A 56 1.78 -6.77 -32.94
C PHE A 56 0.43 -7.30 -33.46
N GLU A 57 -0.10 -6.61 -34.47
CA GLU A 57 -1.31 -7.02 -35.19
C GLU A 57 -1.16 -8.39 -35.87
N GLY A 58 -2.29 -9.08 -36.12
CA GLY A 58 -2.32 -10.38 -36.80
C GLY A 58 -2.60 -11.59 -35.91
N ARG A 59 -2.81 -11.41 -34.60
CA ARG A 59 -3.28 -12.48 -33.70
C ARG A 59 -4.80 -12.67 -33.79
N THR A 60 -5.26 -13.90 -33.63
CA THR A 60 -6.70 -14.20 -33.65
C THR A 60 -7.37 -13.79 -32.33
N LEU A 61 -8.69 -13.58 -32.36
CA LEU A 61 -9.47 -13.29 -31.14
C LEU A 61 -9.37 -14.42 -30.10
N GLU A 62 -9.32 -15.67 -30.54
CA GLU A 62 -9.21 -16.82 -29.65
C GLU A 62 -7.89 -16.80 -28.86
N GLN A 63 -6.79 -16.46 -29.52
CA GLN A 63 -5.49 -16.31 -28.85
C GLN A 63 -5.50 -15.17 -27.82
N LYS A 64 -6.15 -14.05 -28.14
CA LYS A 64 -6.30 -12.93 -27.21
C LYS A 64 -7.12 -13.32 -25.98
N ARG A 65 -8.20 -14.08 -26.17
CA ARG A 65 -9.04 -14.59 -25.07
C ARG A 65 -8.24 -15.48 -24.13
N GLN A 66 -7.52 -16.47 -24.67
CA GLN A 66 -6.68 -17.37 -23.87
C GLN A 66 -5.58 -16.61 -23.12
N PHE A 67 -4.99 -15.60 -23.75
CA PHE A 67 -3.96 -14.76 -23.14
C PHE A 67 -4.48 -13.93 -21.96
N VAL A 68 -5.63 -13.26 -22.13
CA VAL A 68 -6.26 -12.45 -21.06
C VAL A 68 -6.63 -13.34 -19.88
N GLU A 69 -7.22 -14.51 -20.12
CA GLU A 69 -7.57 -15.47 -19.07
C GLU A 69 -6.34 -15.92 -18.26
N ALA A 70 -5.23 -16.23 -18.94
CA ALA A 70 -3.99 -16.63 -18.31
C ALA A 70 -3.40 -15.51 -17.42
N ILE A 71 -3.40 -14.26 -17.89
CA ILE A 71 -2.88 -13.12 -17.11
C ILE A 71 -3.75 -12.87 -15.89
N THR A 72 -5.07 -12.82 -16.04
CA THR A 72 -5.97 -12.60 -14.91
C THR A 72 -5.76 -13.68 -13.85
N LYS A 73 -5.68 -14.95 -14.25
CA LYS A 73 -5.40 -16.06 -13.33
C LYS A 73 -4.06 -15.89 -12.61
N ALA A 74 -2.97 -15.62 -13.35
CA ALA A 74 -1.65 -15.41 -12.75
C ALA A 74 -1.62 -14.21 -11.79
N THR A 75 -2.39 -13.16 -12.10
CA THR A 75 -2.53 -11.96 -11.26
C THR A 75 -3.25 -12.28 -9.97
N CYS A 76 -4.37 -13.00 -10.03
CA CYS A 76 -5.09 -13.45 -8.84
C CYS A 76 -4.22 -14.36 -7.95
N GLU A 77 -3.47 -15.29 -8.56
CA GLU A 77 -2.58 -16.20 -7.82
C GLU A 77 -1.39 -15.47 -7.18
N SER A 78 -0.81 -14.47 -7.86
CA SER A 78 0.40 -13.77 -7.39
C SER A 78 0.11 -12.63 -6.41
N LEU A 79 -0.95 -11.86 -6.67
CA LEU A 79 -1.29 -10.65 -5.91
C LEU A 79 -2.46 -10.85 -4.94
N GLY A 80 -3.17 -11.98 -5.02
CA GLY A 80 -4.31 -12.28 -4.15
C GLY A 80 -5.51 -11.35 -4.37
N VAL A 81 -5.66 -10.80 -5.58
CA VAL A 81 -6.75 -9.88 -5.96
C VAL A 81 -7.91 -10.65 -6.59
N GLU A 82 -9.12 -10.09 -6.50
CA GLU A 82 -10.28 -10.63 -7.21
C GLU A 82 -10.13 -10.43 -8.73
N PRO A 83 -10.53 -11.39 -9.59
CA PRO A 83 -10.46 -11.24 -11.04
C PRO A 83 -11.21 -10.02 -11.59
N ASN A 84 -12.31 -9.62 -10.93
CA ASN A 84 -13.11 -8.45 -11.32
C ASN A 84 -12.39 -7.11 -11.08
N SER A 85 -11.30 -7.11 -10.31
CA SER A 85 -10.50 -5.91 -10.05
C SER A 85 -9.35 -5.72 -11.05
N VAL A 86 -9.16 -6.67 -11.98
CA VAL A 86 -8.04 -6.66 -12.94
C VAL A 86 -8.51 -6.12 -14.28
N ASP A 87 -7.98 -4.97 -14.67
CA ASP A 87 -8.26 -4.36 -15.97
C ASP A 87 -7.11 -4.65 -16.95
N ILE A 88 -7.43 -5.17 -18.14
CA ILE A 88 -6.44 -5.46 -19.19
C ILE A 88 -6.83 -4.73 -20.48
N ILE A 89 -5.94 -3.84 -20.93
CA ILE A 89 -6.09 -3.08 -22.17
C ILE A 89 -5.11 -3.66 -23.19
N LEU A 90 -5.66 -4.25 -24.26
CA LEU A 90 -4.87 -4.77 -25.38
C LEU A 90 -4.81 -3.74 -26.49
N THR A 91 -3.60 -3.38 -26.91
CA THR A 91 -3.37 -2.46 -28.03
C THR A 91 -2.66 -3.20 -29.15
N ASP A 92 -3.33 -3.30 -30.30
CA ASP A 92 -2.71 -3.83 -31.51
C ASP A 92 -1.88 -2.73 -32.18
N VAL A 93 -0.57 -2.94 -32.26
CA VAL A 93 0.39 -2.02 -32.86
C VAL A 93 0.88 -2.60 -34.18
N LYS A 94 0.79 -1.82 -35.25
CA LYS A 94 1.37 -2.19 -36.54
C LYS A 94 2.89 -2.19 -36.48
N ARG A 95 3.56 -3.02 -37.29
CA ARG A 95 5.03 -3.08 -37.33
C ARG A 95 5.69 -1.75 -37.72
N GLU A 96 5.03 -0.95 -38.55
CA GLU A 96 5.46 0.39 -38.93
C GLU A 96 5.44 1.40 -37.77
N ASN A 97 4.66 1.13 -36.72
CA ASN A 97 4.50 2.02 -35.56
C ASN A 97 5.38 1.61 -34.37
N TRP A 98 6.23 0.58 -34.51
CA TRP A 98 7.13 0.11 -33.46
C TRP A 98 8.59 0.20 -33.93
N ALA A 99 9.43 0.84 -33.13
CA ALA A 99 10.88 0.92 -33.36
C ALA A 99 11.66 0.28 -32.21
N THR A 100 12.80 -0.35 -32.50
CA THR A 100 13.74 -0.82 -31.47
C THR A 100 15.16 -0.58 -31.96
N GLY A 101 15.99 0.03 -31.11
CA GLY A 101 17.38 0.35 -31.48
C GLY A 101 17.50 1.30 -32.68
N GLY A 102 16.50 2.18 -32.89
CA GLY A 102 16.49 3.14 -34.00
C GLY A 102 16.08 2.56 -35.36
N ARG A 103 15.62 1.31 -35.43
CA ARG A 103 15.04 0.72 -36.65
C ARG A 103 13.57 0.41 -36.45
N LEU A 104 12.77 0.67 -37.49
CA LEU A 104 11.37 0.26 -37.52
C LEU A 104 11.28 -1.24 -37.73
N TRP A 105 10.32 -1.88 -37.06
CA TRP A 105 10.06 -3.31 -37.23
C TRP A 105 9.39 -3.65 -38.57
N SER A 106 8.95 -2.65 -39.33
CA SER A 106 8.55 -2.81 -40.72
C SER A 106 9.73 -3.03 -41.68
N GLU A 107 10.93 -2.60 -41.30
CA GLU A 107 12.14 -2.65 -42.13
C GLU A 107 13.10 -3.79 -41.74
N ALA A 108 12.79 -4.50 -40.65
CA ALA A 108 13.59 -5.58 -40.07
C ALA A 108 13.25 -6.95 -40.66
#